data_AF-A0A8T4UYN9-F1
#
_entry.id   AF-A0A8T4UYN9-F1
#
_cell.length_a   1.000
_cell.length_b   1.000
_cell.length_c   1.000
_cell.angle_alpha   90.00
_cell.angle_beta   90.00
_cell.angle_gamma   90.00
#
_symmetry.space_group_name_H-M   'P 1'
#
loop_
_entity.id
_entity.type
_entity.pdbx_description
1 polymer ?
#
loop_
_entity_poly.entity_id
_entity_poly.type
_entity_poly.pdbx_seq_one_letter_code
_entity_poly.pdbx_strand_id
1 'polypeptide(L)'
;MRDNEWLNNKLNQIWTFLFPEVARSNDVVIRFKGKSKNRFGSISLKDKTTIITINSLFMHELIPEYVIDTTVAHELVHYMHGFFSPHQRLYKHPHKGGIVTKELKKRGFEATLKKEKLWVKKEWWNTYKTIKTNGINLQEFE
;
A
#
# COMPACT_ATOMS: atom_id res chain seq x y z
N MET A 1 7.51 -7.68 14.41
CA MET A 1 6.38 -7.81 13.44
C MET A 1 5.57 -6.53 13.50
N ARG A 2 5.25 -5.94 12.35
CA ARG A 2 4.41 -4.74 12.25
C ARG A 2 2.95 -5.09 12.44
N ASP A 3 2.18 -4.19 13.05
CA ASP A 3 0.76 -4.35 13.32
C ASP A 3 -0.09 -3.25 12.66
N ASN A 4 -1.40 -3.28 12.89
CA ASN A 4 -2.32 -2.31 12.31
C ASN A 4 -2.14 -0.90 12.91
N GLU A 5 -1.64 -0.76 14.13
CA GLU A 5 -1.38 0.54 14.74
C GLU A 5 -0.20 1.22 14.02
N TRP A 6 0.90 0.48 13.83
CA TRP A 6 2.04 0.92 13.03
C TRP A 6 1.60 1.32 11.61
N LEU A 7 0.73 0.54 10.98
CA LEU A 7 0.27 0.82 9.63
C LEU A 7 -0.65 2.05 9.55
N ASN A 8 -1.50 2.27 10.56
CA ASN A 8 -2.30 3.50 10.68
C ASN A 8 -1.40 4.73 10.86
N ASN A 9 -0.37 4.65 11.69
CA ASN A 9 0.61 5.73 11.84
C ASN A 9 1.30 6.03 10.51
N LYS A 10 1.66 4.99 9.74
CA LYS A 10 2.25 5.16 8.41
C LYS A 10 1.29 5.84 7.42
N LEU A 11 0.02 5.44 7.38
CA LEU A 11 -1.00 6.11 6.57
C LEU A 11 -1.08 7.60 6.92
N ASN A 12 -1.14 7.93 8.21
CA ASN A 12 -1.24 9.31 8.67
C ASN A 12 -0.02 10.14 8.25
N GLN A 13 1.19 9.62 8.44
CA GLN A 13 2.43 10.29 8.02
C GLN A 13 2.43 10.56 6.50
N ILE A 14 2.20 9.53 5.69
CA ILE A 14 2.21 9.64 4.23
C ILE A 14 1.14 10.62 3.76
N TRP A 15 -0.06 10.56 4.34
CA TRP A 15 -1.13 11.51 4.02
C TRP A 15 -0.73 12.95 4.34
N THR A 16 -0.28 13.21 5.57
CA THR A 16 0.07 14.56 6.03
C THR A 16 1.19 15.18 5.20
N PHE A 17 2.22 14.41 4.85
CA PHE A 17 3.37 14.97 4.13
C PHE A 17 3.17 15.03 2.62
N LEU A 18 2.47 14.06 2.02
CA LEU A 18 2.39 13.96 0.56
C LEU A 18 1.05 14.39 -0.01
N PHE A 19 -0.03 14.35 0.77
CA PHE A 19 -1.38 14.68 0.34
C PHE A 19 -2.05 15.70 1.28
N PRO A 20 -1.35 16.78 1.72
CA PRO A 20 -1.92 17.74 2.67
C PRO A 20 -3.17 18.46 2.12
N GLU A 21 -3.30 18.53 0.79
CA GLU A 21 -4.44 19.15 0.11
C GLU A 21 -5.64 18.20 -0.05
N VAL A 22 -5.46 16.91 0.18
CA VAL A 22 -6.52 15.90 -0.01
C VAL A 22 -7.31 15.76 1.28
N ALA A 23 -8.54 16.29 1.29
CA ALA A 23 -9.44 16.18 2.42
C ALA A 23 -9.86 14.71 2.68
N ARG A 24 -9.99 14.32 3.95
CA ARG A 24 -10.62 13.05 4.35
C ARG A 24 -12.14 13.20 4.33
N SER A 25 -12.74 13.09 3.15
CA SER A 25 -14.19 13.31 2.95
C SER A 25 -15.08 12.17 3.48
N ASN A 26 -14.49 11.08 3.94
CA ASN A 26 -15.13 9.95 4.62
C ASN A 26 -14.11 9.23 5.50
N ASP A 27 -14.58 8.25 6.27
CA ASP A 27 -13.70 7.36 7.03
C ASP A 27 -12.78 6.58 6.08
N VAL A 28 -11.48 6.65 6.36
CA VAL A 28 -10.46 5.87 5.65
C VAL A 28 -9.75 4.98 6.65
N VAL A 29 -9.95 3.67 6.52
CA VAL A 29 -9.34 2.66 7.38
C VAL A 29 -8.27 1.92 6.60
N ILE A 30 -7.09 1.76 7.20
CA ILE A 30 -6.03 0.90 6.66
C ILE A 30 -5.81 -0.32 7.56
N ARG A 31 -5.55 -1.48 6.96
CA ARG A 31 -5.23 -2.71 7.71
C ARG A 31 -4.44 -3.71 6.88
N PHE A 32 -3.73 -4.60 7.56
CA PHE A 32 -3.19 -5.80 6.93
C PHE A 32 -4.31 -6.80 6.61
N LYS A 33 -4.34 -7.32 5.39
CA LYS A 33 -5.32 -8.34 4.98
C LYS A 33 -4.77 -9.27 3.89
N GLY A 34 -4.98 -10.57 4.09
CA GLY A 34 -4.70 -11.61 3.11
C GLY A 34 -3.20 -11.84 2.88
N LYS A 35 -2.85 -12.99 2.30
CA LYS A 35 -1.47 -13.34 1.96
C LYS A 35 -1.39 -13.64 0.47
N SER A 36 -1.06 -12.62 -0.33
CA SER A 36 -1.00 -12.75 -1.80
C SER A 36 0.43 -12.61 -2.32
N LYS A 37 0.84 -13.45 -3.26
CA LYS A 37 2.14 -13.26 -3.94
C LYS A 37 2.12 -12.15 -5.01
N ASN A 38 0.94 -11.75 -5.46
CA ASN A 38 0.74 -10.93 -6.66
C ASN A 38 0.09 -9.56 -6.40
N ARG A 39 -0.36 -9.29 -5.18
CA ARG A 39 -1.08 -8.05 -4.84
C ARG A 39 -0.54 -7.48 -3.54
N PHE A 40 0.05 -6.30 -3.60
CA PHE A 40 0.69 -5.65 -2.44
C PHE A 40 -0.30 -4.78 -1.66
N GLY A 41 -1.16 -4.06 -2.38
CA GLY A 41 -2.23 -3.24 -1.82
C GLY A 41 -3.53 -3.40 -2.60
N SER A 42 -4.61 -2.93 -2.00
CA SER A 42 -5.83 -2.58 -2.71
C SER A 42 -6.66 -1.60 -1.91
N ILE A 43 -7.46 -0.83 -2.61
CA ILE A 43 -8.48 0.06 -2.05
C ILE A 43 -9.89 -0.41 -2.45
N SER A 44 -10.85 -0.25 -1.56
CA SER A 44 -12.27 -0.49 -1.84
C SER A 44 -13.17 0.45 -1.05
N LEU A 45 -14.45 0.52 -1.41
CA LEU A 45 -15.46 1.28 -0.69
C LEU A 45 -16.51 0.31 -0.15
N LYS A 46 -16.81 0.38 1.14
CA LYS A 46 -17.85 -0.40 1.80
C LYS A 46 -18.58 0.49 2.79
N ASP A 47 -19.91 0.56 2.70
CA ASP A 47 -20.74 1.32 3.65
C ASP A 47 -20.25 2.77 3.86
N LYS A 48 -19.92 3.47 2.76
CA LYS A 48 -19.32 4.82 2.73
C LYS A 48 -17.92 4.94 3.36
N THR A 49 -17.35 3.86 3.87
CA THR A 49 -15.97 3.80 4.39
C THR A 49 -15.02 3.34 3.30
N THR A 50 -13.94 4.08 3.09
CA THR A 50 -12.84 3.64 2.24
C THR A 50 -11.96 2.69 3.03
N ILE A 51 -11.67 1.53 2.46
CA ILE A 51 -10.83 0.51 3.08
C ILE A 51 -9.59 0.34 2.23
N ILE A 52 -8.44 0.70 2.76
CA ILE A 52 -7.13 0.37 2.21
C ILE A 52 -6.66 -0.91 2.88
N THR A 53 -6.29 -1.90 2.08
CA THR A 53 -5.71 -3.14 2.58
C THR A 53 -4.31 -3.32 2.06
N ILE A 54 -3.36 -3.50 2.97
CA ILE A 54 -1.99 -3.90 2.65
C ILE A 54 -1.87 -5.40 2.86
N ASN A 55 -1.11 -6.08 2.02
CA ASN A 55 -0.89 -7.51 2.13
C ASN A 55 -0.28 -7.88 3.49
N SER A 56 -0.83 -8.85 4.21
CA SER A 56 -0.35 -9.26 5.53
C SER A 56 1.08 -9.81 5.52
N LEU A 57 1.65 -10.18 4.37
CA LEU A 57 3.07 -10.51 4.27
C LEU A 57 3.97 -9.32 4.64
N PHE A 58 3.47 -8.09 4.52
CA PHE A 58 4.21 -6.85 4.82
C PHE A 58 4.32 -6.56 6.32
N MET A 59 3.62 -7.35 7.16
CA MET A 59 3.84 -7.38 8.60
C MET A 59 5.26 -7.85 8.96
N HIS A 60 5.88 -8.65 8.09
CA HIS A 60 7.22 -9.18 8.32
C HIS A 60 8.30 -8.14 7.98
N GLU A 61 9.30 -7.98 8.85
CA GLU A 61 10.33 -6.93 8.74
C GLU A 61 11.29 -7.13 7.56
N LEU A 62 11.37 -8.36 7.03
CA LEU A 62 12.05 -8.67 5.76
C LEU A 62 11.48 -7.86 4.58
N ILE A 63 10.24 -7.38 4.67
CA ILE A 63 9.69 -6.45 3.69
C ILE A 63 10.21 -5.05 4.03
N PRO A 64 10.98 -4.41 3.13
CA PRO A 64 11.50 -3.08 3.39
C PRO A 64 10.38 -2.05 3.52
N GLU A 65 10.54 -1.09 4.43
CA GLU A 65 9.51 -0.06 4.66
C GLU A 65 9.17 0.75 3.42
N TYR A 66 10.15 1.08 2.58
CA TYR A 66 9.89 1.87 1.38
C TYR A 66 8.93 1.18 0.38
N VAL A 67 8.80 -0.16 0.42
CA VAL A 67 7.81 -0.91 -0.37
C VAL A 67 6.41 -0.74 0.22
N ILE A 68 6.31 -0.65 1.54
CA ILE A 68 5.05 -0.34 2.24
C ILE A 68 4.66 1.10 1.93
N ASP A 69 5.62 2.03 2.03
CA ASP A 69 5.40 3.45 1.77
C ASP A 69 4.90 3.68 0.33
N THR A 70 5.54 3.06 -0.67
CA THR A 70 5.08 3.14 -2.07
C THR A 70 3.69 2.55 -2.25
N THR A 71 3.39 1.42 -1.58
CA THR A 71 2.07 0.78 -1.66
C THR A 71 0.99 1.67 -1.04
N VAL A 72 1.22 2.21 0.16
CA VAL A 72 0.24 3.11 0.82
C VAL A 72 0.02 4.37 -0.01
N ALA A 73 1.10 5.00 -0.50
CA ALA A 73 1.00 6.17 -1.34
C ALA A 73 0.24 5.86 -2.66
N HIS A 74 0.42 4.68 -3.23
CA HIS A 74 -0.32 4.22 -4.42
C HIS A 74 -1.83 4.19 -4.17
N GLU A 75 -2.25 3.58 -3.07
CA GLU A 75 -3.68 3.51 -2.71
C GLU A 75 -4.25 4.90 -2.37
N LEU A 76 -3.45 5.80 -1.79
CA LEU A 76 -3.85 7.20 -1.57
C LEU A 76 -4.03 7.98 -2.87
N VAL A 77 -3.20 7.72 -3.90
CA VAL A 77 -3.42 8.32 -5.23
C VAL A 77 -4.74 7.82 -5.83
N HIS A 78 -5.12 6.55 -5.62
CA HIS A 78 -6.45 6.09 -6.02
C HIS A 78 -7.55 6.88 -5.33
N TYR A 79 -7.46 7.03 -4.01
CA TYR A 79 -8.41 7.81 -3.21
C TYR A 79 -8.53 9.24 -3.73
N MET A 80 -7.41 9.94 -3.88
CA MET A 80 -7.35 11.31 -4.38
C MET A 80 -7.95 11.45 -5.78
N HIS A 81 -7.71 10.49 -6.68
CA HIS A 81 -8.27 10.50 -8.04
C HIS A 81 -9.77 10.19 -8.10
N GLY A 82 -10.45 10.02 -6.96
CA GLY A 82 -11.88 9.71 -6.89
C GLY A 82 -12.20 8.22 -7.05
N PHE A 83 -11.21 7.33 -6.94
CA PHE A 83 -11.46 5.89 -6.94
C PHE A 83 -11.73 5.41 -5.52
N PHE A 84 -12.91 4.81 -5.30
CA PHE A 84 -13.34 4.31 -3.99
C PHE A 84 -13.29 5.39 -2.89
N SER A 85 -13.57 6.63 -3.28
CA SER A 85 -13.65 7.80 -2.41
C SER A 85 -14.84 8.67 -2.81
N PRO A 86 -15.28 9.60 -1.95
CA PRO A 86 -16.31 10.59 -2.28
C PRO A 86 -15.84 11.69 -3.24
N HIS A 87 -14.54 11.76 -3.55
CA HIS A 87 -14.01 12.80 -4.43
C HIS A 87 -14.49 12.62 -5.87
N GLN A 88 -14.53 13.74 -6.60
CA GLN A 88 -14.82 13.70 -8.02
C GLN A 88 -13.79 12.82 -8.74
N ARG A 89 -14.29 11.90 -9.57
CA ARG A 89 -13.45 11.00 -10.35
C ARG A 89 -12.72 11.77 -11.45
N LEU A 90 -11.40 11.90 -11.30
CA LEU A 90 -10.55 12.64 -12.25
C LEU A 90 -10.27 11.86 -13.53
N TYR A 91 -10.35 10.52 -13.47
CA TYR A 91 -10.02 9.65 -14.60
C TYR A 91 -10.99 8.48 -14.75
N LYS A 92 -11.26 8.08 -16.00
CA LYS A 92 -12.09 6.90 -16.28
C LYS A 92 -11.47 5.60 -15.78
N HIS A 93 -10.14 5.44 -15.88
CA HIS A 93 -9.45 4.21 -15.48
C HIS A 93 -8.23 4.51 -14.59
N PRO A 94 -8.05 3.78 -13.47
CA PRO A 94 -7.07 4.14 -12.44
C PRO A 94 -5.60 3.98 -12.83
N HIS A 95 -5.27 3.13 -13.81
CA HIS A 95 -3.88 2.90 -14.21
C HIS A 95 -3.59 3.24 -15.69
N LYS A 96 -4.61 3.62 -16.46
CA LYS A 96 -4.43 3.87 -17.90
C LYS A 96 -3.45 5.04 -18.10
N GLY A 97 -2.43 4.84 -18.93
CA GLY A 97 -1.41 5.86 -19.19
C GLY A 97 -0.46 6.12 -17.99
N GLY A 98 -0.46 5.24 -16.99
CA GLY A 98 0.42 5.34 -15.83
C GLY A 98 0.11 6.52 -14.92
N ILE A 99 -1.15 7.00 -14.90
CA ILE A 99 -1.55 8.21 -14.15
C ILE A 99 -1.18 8.14 -12.66
N VAL A 100 -1.32 6.98 -12.02
CA VAL A 100 -0.92 6.81 -10.61
C VAL A 100 0.59 6.95 -10.45
N THR A 101 1.36 6.28 -11.31
CA THR A 101 2.83 6.40 -11.29
C THR A 101 3.28 7.83 -11.57
N LYS A 102 2.64 8.55 -12.49
CA LYS A 102 2.94 9.94 -12.80
C LYS A 102 2.67 10.84 -11.60
N GLU A 103 1.55 10.64 -10.92
CA GLU A 103 1.19 11.40 -9.73
C GLU A 103 2.15 11.15 -8.56
N LEU A 104 2.51 9.89 -8.31
CA LEU A 104 3.54 9.55 -7.32
C LEU A 104 4.89 10.22 -7.64
N LYS A 105 5.33 10.19 -8.90
CA LYS A 105 6.57 10.86 -9.32
C LYS A 105 6.50 12.37 -9.09
N LYS A 106 5.37 13.01 -9.42
CA LYS A 106 5.12 14.44 -9.17
C LYS A 106 5.24 14.78 -7.67
N ARG A 107 4.87 13.84 -6.79
CA ARG A 107 4.98 13.95 -5.32
C ARG A 107 6.32 13.50 -4.76
N GLY A 108 7.36 13.34 -5.59
CA GLY A 108 8.72 13.02 -5.16
C GLY A 108 9.02 11.52 -4.98
N PHE A 109 8.11 10.62 -5.32
CA PHE A 109 8.31 9.17 -5.14
C PHE A 109 9.13 8.49 -6.25
N GLU A 110 9.73 9.25 -7.17
CA GLU A 110 10.42 8.64 -8.30
C GLU A 110 11.56 7.70 -7.89
N ALA A 111 12.41 8.14 -6.95
CA ALA A 111 13.51 7.31 -6.45
C ALA A 111 12.98 6.07 -5.72
N THR A 112 11.95 6.24 -4.88
CA THR A 112 11.32 5.18 -4.11
C THR A 112 10.67 4.12 -5.01
N LEU A 113 9.97 4.55 -6.06
CA LEU A 113 9.39 3.66 -7.09
C LEU A 113 10.46 2.87 -7.84
N LYS A 114 11.59 3.49 -8.19
CA LYS A 114 12.72 2.78 -8.83
C LYS A 114 13.30 1.74 -7.88
N LYS A 115 13.45 2.08 -6.60
CA LYS A 115 13.97 1.19 -5.56
C LYS A 115 13.04 0.00 -5.30
N GLU A 116 11.74 0.28 -5.14
CA GLU A 116 10.69 -0.75 -5.04
C GLU A 116 10.73 -1.69 -6.24
N LYS A 117 10.67 -1.17 -7.47
CA LYS A 117 10.69 -1.99 -8.68
C LYS A 117 11.94 -2.89 -8.75
N LEU A 118 13.10 -2.36 -8.37
CA LEU A 118 14.35 -3.12 -8.34
C LEU A 118 14.28 -4.25 -7.31
N TRP A 119 13.82 -3.95 -6.10
CA TRP A 119 13.68 -4.93 -5.03
C TRP A 119 12.65 -6.00 -5.37
N VAL A 120 11.49 -5.63 -5.90
CA VAL A 120 10.46 -6.60 -6.34
C VAL A 120 11.02 -7.55 -7.38
N LYS A 121 11.80 -7.04 -8.34
CA LYS A 121 12.40 -7.86 -9.38
C LYS A 121 13.44 -8.84 -8.84
N LYS A 122 14.25 -8.42 -7.85
CA LYS A 122 15.42 -9.19 -7.40
C LYS A 122 15.15 -10.06 -6.17
N GLU A 123 14.38 -9.54 -5.22
CA GLU A 123 14.31 -10.08 -3.85
C GLU A 123 12.95 -10.68 -3.52
N TRP A 124 11.84 -10.17 -4.09
CA TRP A 124 10.48 -10.53 -3.65
C TRP A 124 10.22 -12.03 -3.59
N TRP A 125 10.64 -12.77 -4.61
CA TRP A 125 10.43 -14.22 -4.66
C TRP A 125 11.15 -14.96 -3.54
N ASN A 126 12.38 -14.55 -3.24
CA ASN A 126 13.17 -15.15 -2.16
C ASN A 126 12.56 -14.77 -0.81
N THR A 127 12.26 -13.49 -0.61
CA THR A 127 11.62 -13.00 0.62
C THR A 127 10.28 -13.67 0.89
N TYR A 128 9.44 -13.83 -0.13
CA TYR A 128 8.15 -14.52 -0.04
C TYR A 128 8.32 -15.97 0.42
N LYS A 129 9.27 -16.71 -0.17
CA LYS A 129 9.58 -18.08 0.24
C LYS A 129 10.04 -18.14 1.69
N THR A 130 10.96 -17.27 2.08
CA THR A 130 11.45 -17.18 3.47
C THR A 130 10.33 -16.92 4.47
N ILE A 131 9.45 -15.94 4.20
CA ILE A 131 8.31 -15.64 5.07
C ILE A 131 7.37 -16.85 5.19
N LYS A 132 7.14 -17.56 4.09
CA LYS A 132 6.30 -18.76 4.09
C LYS A 132 6.93 -19.91 4.88
N THR A 133 8.22 -20.16 4.73
CA THR A 133 8.94 -21.20 5.49
C THR A 133 8.97 -20.87 6.98
N ASN A 134 9.31 -19.64 7.35
CA ASN A 134 9.32 -19.22 8.77
C ASN A 134 7.92 -19.28 9.40
N GLY A 135 6.88 -18.97 8.63
CA GLY A 135 5.50 -19.09 9.09
C GLY A 135 4.97 -20.54 9.19
N ILE A 136 5.60 -21.52 8.53
CA ILE A 136 5.31 -22.94 8.70
C ILE A 136 5.97 -23.44 9.99
N ASN A 137 7.26 -23.12 10.19
CA ASN A 137 7.99 -23.55 11.37
C ASN A 137 7.38 -23.00 12.67
N LEU A 138 6.76 -21.82 12.67
CA LEU A 138 6.10 -21.26 13.86
C LEU A 138 4.75 -21.93 14.18
N GLN A 139 4.10 -22.62 13.24
CA GLN A 139 2.83 -23.33 13.48
C GLN A 139 3.03 -24.76 14.01
N GLU A 140 4.25 -25.29 13.99
CA GLU A 140 4.58 -26.63 14.49
C GLU A 140 5.07 -26.64 15.95
N PHE A 141 5.15 -25.47 16.60
CA PHE A 141 5.59 -25.32 18.01
C PHE A 141 4.54 -24.64 18.92
N GLU A 142 3.28 -24.56 18.51
CA GLU A 142 2.12 -24.17 19.34
C GLU A 142 1.16 -25.36 19.51
#